data_AF-A0A7V8DL33-F1
#
_entry.id   AF-A0A7V8DL33-F1
#
_cell.length_a   1.000
_cell.length_b   1.000
_cell.length_c   1.000
_cell.angle_alpha   90.00
_cell.angle_beta   90.00
_cell.angle_gamma   90.00
#
_symmetry.space_group_name_H-M   'P 1'
#
loop_
_entity.id
_entity.type
_entity.pdbx_description
1 polymer ?
#
loop_
_entity_poly.entity_id
_entity_poly.type
_entity_poly.pdbx_seq_one_letter_code
_entity_poly.pdbx_strand_id
1 'polypeptide(L)'
;MIRTRRLRSGFTTGACAAAAAKAALLCLDGQRCGAGPVEIPFPDGWRRVLLVESCSVSLHDGIPVARAVVKKDAGDDPDVTNGARITATVSATPVPLPLPGKEINRAAKLSLTRDGNRNSFNMVLRGGEGVGTVTKPGLAVAVGEAAINPVPRAMILEAASEALRLVGRVPADATITITISVANGCELAKKTLNYRLGIVGGISILGTTGIVTPLSADAWKATISVGMDVAKATGCTEIVLSAGRTSEKAHMRRFSFPEEAYIMMGDRLEFSVLEAAARGFWRIHIVAQWAKMLKIAMGTPQTHVRFGALDVRKAAAFLQELSIPLPRKDSYNTAREMFETLSASHSDTAPFFAKVCDAACGYTVSVATGIPFSVHLAGYDGTILQTVQSK
;
A
#
# COMPACT_ATOMS: atom_id res chain seq x y z
N MET A 1 -27.74 12.91 -18.87
CA MET A 1 -26.27 12.76 -18.83
C MET A 1 -25.79 13.00 -17.40
N ILE A 2 -25.41 11.96 -16.68
CA ILE A 2 -24.74 12.14 -15.38
C ILE A 2 -23.33 12.63 -15.71
N ARG A 3 -23.05 13.93 -15.49
CA ARG A 3 -21.69 14.47 -15.58
C ARG A 3 -20.85 13.73 -14.55
N THR A 4 -20.00 12.81 -14.99
CA THR A 4 -18.98 12.20 -14.12
C THR A 4 -18.01 13.30 -13.73
N ARG A 5 -18.21 13.86 -12.52
CA ARG A 5 -17.28 14.81 -11.91
C ARG A 5 -15.90 14.16 -11.85
N ARG A 6 -14.90 14.80 -12.47
CA ARG A 6 -13.50 14.34 -12.40
C ARG A 6 -13.07 14.43 -10.94
N LEU A 7 -12.69 13.29 -10.36
CA LEU A 7 -12.22 13.22 -8.98
C LEU A 7 -10.90 13.99 -8.83
N ARG A 8 -10.77 14.75 -7.75
CA ARG A 8 -9.61 15.57 -7.46
C ARG A 8 -8.47 14.70 -6.94
N SER A 9 -7.28 14.85 -7.53
CA SER A 9 -6.05 14.23 -7.02
C SER A 9 -5.50 14.98 -5.81
N GLY A 10 -4.68 14.30 -5.02
CA GLY A 10 -4.02 14.87 -3.85
C GLY A 10 -2.51 14.65 -3.86
N PHE A 11 -1.90 14.84 -2.69
CA PHE A 11 -0.47 14.65 -2.47
C PHE A 11 -0.21 13.47 -1.56
N THR A 12 0.85 12.74 -1.86
CA THR A 12 1.29 11.58 -1.07
C THR A 12 1.93 12.00 0.26
N THR A 13 2.07 11.05 1.19
CA THR A 13 2.81 11.31 2.44
C THR A 13 4.26 11.71 2.16
N GLY A 14 4.89 11.15 1.11
CA GLY A 14 6.22 11.54 0.66
C GLY A 14 6.32 13.00 0.19
N ALA A 15 5.36 13.47 -0.62
CA ALA A 15 5.34 14.86 -1.08
C ALA A 15 5.16 15.84 0.09
N CYS A 16 4.26 15.53 1.04
CA CYS A 16 4.07 16.33 2.24
C CYS A 16 5.33 16.37 3.12
N ALA A 17 6.02 15.24 3.28
CA ALA A 17 7.27 15.16 4.03
C ALA A 17 8.39 16.00 3.38
N ALA A 18 8.50 15.97 2.04
CA ALA A 18 9.46 16.76 1.30
C ALA A 18 9.19 18.27 1.42
N ALA A 19 7.92 18.70 1.31
CA ALA A 19 7.52 20.09 1.50
C ALA A 19 7.79 20.56 2.94
N ALA A 20 7.50 19.73 3.94
CA ALA A 20 7.81 20.02 5.33
C ALA A 20 9.32 20.15 5.56
N ALA A 21 10.14 19.25 5.00
CA ALA A 21 11.60 19.30 5.16
C ALA A 21 12.20 20.59 4.56
N LYS A 22 11.76 20.97 3.35
CA LYS A 22 12.17 22.23 2.71
C LYS A 22 11.75 23.45 3.55
N ALA A 23 10.51 23.47 4.04
CA ALA A 23 10.00 24.55 4.86
C ALA A 23 10.79 24.71 6.18
N ALA A 24 11.06 23.61 6.88
CA ALA A 24 11.81 23.62 8.12
C ALA A 24 13.24 24.14 7.90
N LEU A 25 13.92 23.72 6.83
CA LEU A 25 15.25 24.24 6.49
C LEU A 25 15.25 25.74 6.18
N LEU A 26 14.25 26.22 5.42
CA LEU A 26 14.12 27.65 5.13
C LEU A 26 13.83 28.48 6.40
N CYS A 27 13.08 27.93 7.35
CA CYS A 27 12.84 28.60 8.63
C CYS A 27 14.07 28.56 9.55
N LEU A 28 14.88 27.49 9.52
CA LEU A 28 16.11 27.37 10.32
C LEU A 28 17.08 28.53 10.06
N ASP A 29 17.16 29.00 8.81
CA ASP A 29 18.01 30.14 8.40
C ASP A 29 17.39 31.52 8.66
N GLY A 30 16.11 31.56 9.07
CA GLY A 30 15.33 32.78 9.20
C GLY A 30 14.89 33.40 7.87
N GLN A 31 15.10 32.74 6.72
CA GLN A 31 14.64 33.26 5.43
C GLN A 31 13.13 33.26 5.32
N ARG A 32 12.48 32.23 5.85
CA ARG A 32 11.03 32.12 5.83
C ARG A 32 10.54 31.25 6.97
N CYS A 33 9.87 31.86 7.93
CA CYS A 33 9.16 31.13 8.97
C CYS A 33 7.69 31.53 9.03
N GLY A 34 6.81 30.54 8.92
CA GLY A 34 5.36 30.72 8.98
C GLY A 34 4.61 29.79 8.02
N ALA A 35 3.29 29.84 8.08
CA ALA A 35 2.43 29.12 7.16
C ALA A 35 2.56 29.67 5.72
N GLY A 36 2.26 28.84 4.72
CA GLY A 36 2.14 29.28 3.34
C GLY A 36 2.68 28.30 2.29
N PRO A 37 2.72 28.72 1.02
CA PRO A 37 3.06 27.84 -0.09
C PRO A 37 4.55 27.51 -0.14
N VAL A 38 4.91 26.23 -0.26
CA VAL A 38 6.27 25.78 -0.55
C VAL A 38 6.24 24.93 -1.81
N GLU A 39 7.07 25.32 -2.78
CA GLU A 39 7.23 24.58 -4.02
C GLU A 39 8.36 23.55 -3.89
N ILE A 40 8.12 22.31 -4.34
CA ILE A 40 9.12 21.24 -4.38
C ILE A 40 9.16 20.58 -5.77
N PRO A 41 10.29 19.98 -6.15
CA PRO A 41 10.40 19.13 -7.33
C PRO A 41 9.68 17.80 -7.11
N PHE A 42 9.13 17.24 -8.19
CA PHE A 42 8.47 15.93 -8.24
C PHE A 42 9.22 14.98 -9.18
N PRO A 43 9.05 13.64 -9.01
CA PRO A 43 9.71 12.65 -9.86
C PRO A 43 9.38 12.74 -11.36
N ASP A 44 8.28 13.40 -11.71
CA ASP A 44 7.85 13.64 -13.09
C ASP A 44 8.61 14.81 -13.75
N GLY A 45 9.58 15.42 -13.06
CA GLY A 45 10.34 16.58 -13.50
C GLY A 45 9.61 17.91 -13.32
N TRP A 46 8.35 17.88 -12.90
CA TRP A 46 7.59 19.09 -12.65
C TRP A 46 7.75 19.57 -11.21
N ARG A 47 7.32 20.81 -10.97
CA ARG A 47 7.27 21.41 -9.63
C ARG A 47 5.82 21.53 -9.17
N ARG A 48 5.59 21.37 -7.87
CA ARG A 48 4.26 21.50 -7.25
C ARG A 48 4.35 22.30 -5.96
N VAL A 49 3.31 23.07 -5.69
CA VAL A 49 3.17 23.86 -4.46
C VAL A 49 2.31 23.10 -3.45
N LEU A 50 2.83 22.95 -2.23
CA LEU A 50 2.10 22.42 -1.08
C LEU A 50 1.99 23.51 -0.01
N LEU A 51 0.91 23.49 0.77
CA LEU A 51 0.69 24.43 1.86
C LEU A 51 1.29 23.91 3.16
N VAL A 52 2.23 24.67 3.71
CA VAL A 52 2.75 24.49 5.07
C VAL A 52 1.72 25.09 6.03
N GLU A 53 1.24 24.28 6.96
CA GLU A 53 0.24 24.66 7.98
C GLU A 53 0.90 25.52 9.07
N SER A 54 2.10 25.14 9.51
CA SER A 54 2.85 25.91 10.49
C SER A 54 4.34 25.65 10.37
N CYS A 55 5.13 26.62 10.80
CA CYS A 55 6.58 26.49 10.92
C CYS A 55 7.06 27.26 12.16
N SER A 56 8.00 26.69 12.90
CA SER A 56 8.59 27.32 14.08
C SER A 56 10.06 26.96 14.21
N VAL A 57 10.80 27.79 14.94
CA VAL A 57 12.17 27.51 15.39
C VAL A 57 12.22 27.61 16.90
N SER A 58 12.95 26.70 17.52
CA SER A 58 13.26 26.70 18.94
C SER A 58 14.74 26.36 19.14
N LEU A 59 15.28 26.65 20.32
CA LEU A 59 16.61 26.20 20.71
C LEU A 59 16.48 24.92 21.54
N HIS A 60 17.29 23.91 21.24
CA HIS A 60 17.51 22.73 22.09
C HIS A 60 19.01 22.66 22.39
N ASP A 61 19.38 22.76 23.66
CA ASP A 61 20.79 22.78 24.10
C ASP A 61 21.66 23.80 23.32
N GLY A 62 21.07 24.97 23.03
CA GLY A 62 21.72 26.03 22.24
C GLY A 62 21.76 25.79 20.73
N ILE A 63 21.28 24.65 20.23
CA ILE A 63 21.21 24.32 18.81
C ILE A 63 19.83 24.71 18.25
N PRO A 64 19.76 25.50 17.17
CA PRO A 64 18.50 25.78 16.48
C PRO A 64 17.87 24.50 15.92
N VAL A 65 16.59 24.32 16.22
CA VAL A 65 15.74 23.24 15.70
C VAL A 65 14.51 23.87 15.07
N ALA A 66 14.36 23.68 13.76
CA ALA A 66 13.19 24.12 13.00
C ALA A 66 12.21 22.97 12.84
N ARG A 67 10.92 23.28 12.92
CA ARG A 67 9.83 22.33 12.72
C ARG A 67 8.85 22.92 11.72
N ALA A 68 8.48 22.14 10.71
CA ALA A 68 7.41 22.50 9.79
C ALA A 68 6.37 21.38 9.69
N VAL A 69 5.10 21.76 9.52
CA VAL A 69 3.97 20.84 9.44
C VAL A 69 3.23 21.04 8.13
N VAL A 70 2.97 19.94 7.42
CA VAL A 70 2.10 19.90 6.24
C VAL A 70 0.93 18.98 6.56
N LYS A 71 -0.29 19.50 6.42
CA LYS A 71 -1.50 18.68 6.50
C LYS A 71 -1.73 18.02 5.15
N LYS A 72 -1.73 16.69 5.13
CA LYS A 72 -1.93 15.92 3.90
C LYS A 72 -3.35 16.13 3.37
N ASP A 73 -3.43 16.34 2.07
CA ASP A 73 -4.68 16.40 1.32
C ASP A 73 -4.63 15.31 0.22
N ALA A 74 -5.44 14.27 0.39
CA ALA A 74 -5.50 13.12 -0.53
C ALA A 74 -6.43 13.35 -1.74
N GLY A 75 -7.03 14.53 -1.87
CA GLY A 75 -8.04 14.75 -2.90
C GLY A 75 -9.36 14.09 -2.53
N ASP A 76 -9.98 13.43 -3.51
CA ASP A 76 -11.22 12.65 -3.31
C ASP A 76 -10.93 11.15 -3.07
N ASP A 77 -9.67 10.77 -2.86
CA ASP A 77 -9.32 9.39 -2.48
C ASP A 77 -9.73 9.10 -1.03
N PRO A 78 -10.40 7.96 -0.73
CA PRO A 78 -10.70 7.53 0.63
C PRO A 78 -9.45 7.00 1.35
N ASP A 79 -8.38 7.80 1.34
CA ASP A 79 -7.09 7.50 1.96
C ASP A 79 -7.15 7.71 3.47
N VAL A 80 -6.79 6.68 4.23
CA VAL A 80 -6.78 6.73 5.70
C VAL A 80 -5.84 7.79 6.28
N THR A 81 -4.83 8.19 5.52
CA THR A 81 -3.85 9.23 5.89
C THR A 81 -4.28 10.63 5.45
N ASN A 82 -5.45 10.79 4.82
CA ASN A 82 -5.99 12.10 4.50
C ASN A 82 -6.17 12.94 5.78
N GLY A 83 -5.74 14.20 5.74
CA GLY A 83 -5.76 15.10 6.90
C GLY A 83 -4.68 14.84 7.94
N ALA A 84 -3.83 13.81 7.78
CA ALA A 84 -2.71 13.57 8.68
C ALA A 84 -1.71 14.73 8.64
N ARG A 85 -1.20 15.12 9.80
CA ARG A 85 -0.17 16.16 9.93
C ARG A 85 1.21 15.53 9.88
N ILE A 86 1.93 15.80 8.79
CA ILE A 86 3.29 15.32 8.58
C ILE A 86 4.23 16.45 9.00
N THR A 87 5.10 16.13 9.94
CA THR A 87 6.08 17.06 10.50
C THR A 87 7.47 16.70 10.00
N ALA A 88 8.23 17.70 9.57
CA ALA A 88 9.68 17.59 9.49
C ALA A 88 10.31 18.44 10.60
N THR A 89 11.17 17.81 11.40
CA THR A 89 12.02 18.48 12.39
C THR A 89 13.45 18.46 11.87
N VAL A 90 14.07 19.63 11.80
CA VAL A 90 15.40 19.82 11.23
C VAL A 90 16.31 20.51 12.22
N SER A 91 17.51 19.96 12.39
CA SER A 91 18.61 20.61 13.12
C SER A 91 19.89 20.58 12.28
N ALA A 92 20.76 21.56 12.50
CA ALA A 92 22.10 21.61 11.92
C ALA A 92 23.13 21.58 13.05
N THR A 93 24.01 20.58 13.02
CA THR A 93 25.06 20.41 14.05
C THR A 93 26.46 20.55 13.43
N PRO A 94 27.42 21.22 14.10
CA PRO A 94 28.77 21.47 13.55
C PRO A 94 29.68 20.23 13.45
N VAL A 95 29.27 19.07 13.97
CA VAL A 95 30.11 17.87 14.06
C VAL A 95 29.45 16.72 13.30
N PRO A 96 30.20 15.85 12.61
CA PRO A 96 29.70 14.52 12.28
C PRO A 96 29.47 13.78 13.59
N LEU A 97 28.23 13.75 14.08
CA LEU A 97 27.85 12.84 15.17
C LEU A 97 28.37 11.44 14.79
N PRO A 98 29.07 10.71 15.67
CA PRO A 98 29.30 9.29 15.42
C PRO A 98 27.94 8.67 15.18
N LEU A 99 27.71 8.19 13.95
CA LEU A 99 26.44 7.54 13.58
C LEU A 99 26.25 6.41 14.60
N PRO A 100 25.24 6.47 15.48
CA PRO A 100 25.12 5.50 16.55
C PRO A 100 24.86 4.12 15.95
N GLY A 101 25.88 3.25 16.02
CA GLY A 101 25.79 1.82 15.73
C GLY A 101 25.11 1.45 14.41
N LYS A 102 24.67 0.20 14.31
CA LYS A 102 23.88 -0.34 13.21
C LYS A 102 22.46 0.27 13.12
N GLU A 103 22.20 1.45 13.66
CA GLU A 103 20.93 2.15 13.47
C GLU A 103 20.95 2.94 12.17
N ILE A 104 20.12 2.46 11.27
CA ILE A 104 20.26 2.58 9.84
C ILE A 104 19.88 3.99 9.40
N ASN A 105 20.90 4.80 9.12
CA ASN A 105 20.81 6.14 8.59
C ASN A 105 21.57 6.19 7.27
N ARG A 106 20.88 6.26 6.13
CA ARG A 106 21.54 6.64 4.87
C ARG A 106 21.93 8.10 4.98
N ALA A 107 23.18 8.36 5.33
CA ALA A 107 23.80 9.66 5.18
C ALA A 107 23.93 9.95 3.67
N ALA A 108 23.28 11.01 3.20
CA ALA A 108 23.51 11.54 1.86
C ALA A 108 24.50 12.70 1.97
N LYS A 109 25.65 12.59 1.30
CA LYS A 109 26.62 13.68 1.22
C LYS A 109 26.24 14.60 0.06
N LEU A 110 25.92 15.85 0.37
CA LEU A 110 25.68 16.89 -0.63
C LEU A 110 26.93 17.79 -0.70
N SER A 111 27.45 18.01 -1.90
CA SER A 111 28.49 19.01 -2.16
C SER A 111 27.87 20.15 -2.95
N LEU A 112 27.96 21.38 -2.45
CA LEU A 112 27.50 22.59 -3.10
C LEU A 112 28.69 23.53 -3.31
N THR A 113 28.73 24.22 -4.45
CA THR A 113 29.68 25.32 -4.67
C THR A 113 28.91 26.63 -4.58
N ARG A 114 29.33 27.53 -3.69
CA ARG A 114 28.75 28.87 -3.52
C ARG A 114 29.87 29.90 -3.44
N ASP A 115 29.81 30.93 -4.27
CA ASP A 115 30.77 32.04 -4.29
C ASP A 115 32.25 31.58 -4.39
N GLY A 116 32.50 30.53 -5.19
CA GLY A 116 33.83 29.93 -5.37
C GLY A 116 34.28 29.00 -4.22
N ASN A 117 33.52 28.92 -3.13
CA ASN A 117 33.81 28.05 -1.99
C ASN A 117 32.95 26.78 -2.02
N ARG A 118 33.56 25.63 -1.72
CA ARG A 118 32.88 24.34 -1.74
C ARG A 118 32.33 24.03 -0.34
N ASN A 119 31.03 24.19 -0.15
CA ASN A 119 30.34 23.83 1.08
C ASN A 119 29.83 22.39 0.95
N SER A 120 30.26 21.49 1.82
CA SER A 120 29.62 20.17 1.97
C SER A 120 28.58 20.21 3.09
N PHE A 121 27.54 19.37 2.96
CA PHE A 121 26.59 19.09 4.02
C PHE A 121 26.38 17.57 4.11
N ASN A 122 26.27 17.06 5.33
CA ASN A 122 25.88 15.67 5.56
C ASN A 122 24.39 15.64 5.94
N MET A 123 23.54 15.02 5.12
CA MET A 123 22.12 14.90 5.44
C MET A 123 21.81 13.53 6.02
N VAL A 124 21.17 13.50 7.18
CA VAL A 124 20.72 12.29 7.87
C VAL A 124 19.20 12.32 7.92
N LEU A 125 18.55 11.34 7.30
CA LEU A 125 17.09 11.21 7.30
C LEU A 125 16.63 10.12 8.29
N ARG A 126 15.74 10.51 9.21
CA ARG A 126 15.19 9.66 10.27
C ARG A 126 13.67 9.60 10.22
N GLY A 127 13.12 8.49 10.69
CA GLY A 127 11.71 8.41 11.11
C GLY A 127 11.60 8.78 12.59
N GLY A 128 10.64 9.61 12.93
CA GLY A 128 10.23 9.91 14.30
C GLY A 128 8.87 9.29 14.62
N GLU A 129 8.20 9.84 15.63
CA GLU A 129 6.90 9.36 16.09
C GLU A 129 5.89 9.21 14.95
N GLY A 130 5.19 8.07 14.92
CA GLY A 130 4.13 7.78 13.95
C GLY A 130 4.61 7.40 12.55
N VAL A 131 5.92 7.38 12.29
CA VAL A 131 6.51 6.69 11.13
C VAL A 131 6.88 5.27 11.56
N GLY A 132 6.40 4.27 10.81
CA GLY A 132 6.62 2.88 11.16
C GLY A 132 8.07 2.44 10.94
N THR A 133 8.47 1.36 11.60
CA THR A 133 9.75 0.68 11.42
C THR A 133 9.53 -0.64 10.70
N VAL A 134 10.38 -0.97 9.75
CA VAL A 134 10.34 -2.24 9.02
C VAL A 134 10.91 -3.36 9.89
N THR A 135 10.14 -4.44 10.07
CA THR A 135 10.46 -5.60 10.90
C THR A 135 10.52 -6.91 10.11
N LYS A 136 10.04 -6.92 8.87
CA LYS A 136 10.09 -8.08 7.97
C LYS A 136 10.86 -7.76 6.68
N PRO A 137 11.55 -8.73 6.07
CA PRO A 137 12.22 -8.55 4.79
C PRO A 137 11.22 -8.48 3.63
N GLY A 138 11.71 -8.17 2.42
CA GLY A 138 10.91 -8.15 1.18
C GLY A 138 10.37 -6.76 0.79
N LEU A 139 10.45 -5.78 1.69
CA LEU A 139 10.21 -4.38 1.34
C LEU A 139 11.45 -3.74 0.68
N ALA A 140 11.22 -2.67 -0.07
CA ALA A 140 12.31 -1.83 -0.62
C ALA A 140 13.13 -1.10 0.46
N VAL A 141 12.64 -1.10 1.70
CA VAL A 141 13.27 -0.52 2.88
C VAL A 141 13.74 -1.67 3.77
N ALA A 142 14.98 -1.61 4.25
CA ALA A 142 15.59 -2.71 5.00
C ALA A 142 14.99 -2.87 6.41
N VAL A 143 15.09 -4.08 6.97
CA VAL A 143 14.69 -4.37 8.34
C VAL A 143 15.48 -3.49 9.32
N GLY A 144 14.78 -2.90 10.28
CA GLY A 144 15.30 -1.93 11.26
C GLY A 144 15.23 -0.48 10.80
N GLU A 145 14.93 -0.20 9.52
CA GLU A 145 14.80 1.16 9.02
C GLU A 145 13.39 1.75 9.23
N ALA A 146 13.33 3.08 9.33
CA ALA A 146 12.09 3.82 9.20
C ALA A 146 11.46 3.58 7.81
N ALA A 147 10.15 3.32 7.79
CA ALA A 147 9.31 3.02 6.63
C ALA A 147 9.10 4.25 5.72
N ILE A 148 10.20 4.84 5.26
CA ILE A 148 10.27 5.92 4.29
C ILE A 148 10.76 5.29 2.97
N ASN A 149 9.89 5.20 1.97
CA ASN A 149 10.22 4.51 0.73
C ASN A 149 11.27 5.26 -0.11
N PRO A 150 11.96 4.59 -1.06
CA PRO A 150 13.04 5.20 -1.83
C PRO A 150 12.69 6.51 -2.55
N VAL A 151 11.53 6.57 -3.23
CA VAL A 151 11.10 7.80 -3.93
C VAL A 151 10.84 8.95 -2.94
N PRO A 152 10.06 8.77 -1.85
CA PRO A 152 9.95 9.79 -0.81
C PRO A 152 11.27 10.23 -0.20
N ARG A 153 12.23 9.32 0.02
CA ARG A 153 13.58 9.69 0.47
C ARG A 153 14.24 10.63 -0.52
N ALA A 154 14.21 10.29 -1.82
CA ALA A 154 14.77 11.14 -2.86
C ALA A 154 14.09 12.52 -2.89
N MET A 155 12.76 12.57 -2.84
CA MET A 155 12.01 13.84 -2.80
C MET A 155 12.38 14.70 -1.58
N ILE A 156 12.48 14.10 -0.39
CA ILE A 156 12.85 14.81 0.84
C ILE A 156 14.27 15.38 0.72
N LEU A 157 15.22 14.56 0.30
CA LEU A 157 16.63 14.96 0.18
C LEU A 157 16.83 16.00 -0.93
N GLU A 158 16.10 15.92 -2.03
CA GLU A 158 16.16 16.90 -3.11
C GLU A 158 15.57 18.25 -2.67
N ALA A 159 14.38 18.25 -2.06
CA ALA A 159 13.76 19.46 -1.55
C ALA A 159 14.59 20.11 -0.42
N ALA A 160 15.23 19.30 0.42
CA ALA A 160 16.18 19.76 1.43
C ALA A 160 17.45 20.36 0.79
N SER A 161 17.99 19.72 -0.25
CA SER A 161 19.14 20.23 -1.00
C SER A 161 18.85 21.58 -1.65
N GLU A 162 17.64 21.77 -2.20
CA GLU A 162 17.20 23.08 -2.70
C GLU A 162 17.15 24.13 -1.60
N ALA A 163 16.61 23.82 -0.42
CA ALA A 163 16.63 24.75 0.70
C ALA A 163 18.07 25.11 1.10
N LEU A 164 18.96 24.12 1.21
CA LEU A 164 20.36 24.32 1.59
C LEU A 164 21.14 25.23 0.62
N ARG A 165 20.73 25.30 -0.66
CA ARG A 165 21.31 26.25 -1.62
C ARG A 165 20.85 27.70 -1.38
N LEU A 166 19.68 27.88 -0.80
CA LEU A 166 19.08 29.20 -0.54
C LEU A 166 19.54 29.77 0.80
N VAL A 167 19.70 28.91 1.82
CA VAL A 167 20.11 29.32 3.17
C VAL A 167 21.59 29.71 3.25
N GLY A 168 21.95 30.64 4.13
CA GLY A 168 23.30 31.20 4.24
C GLY A 168 23.98 31.05 5.60
N ARG A 169 23.24 30.73 6.67
CA ARG A 169 23.71 30.70 8.06
C ARG A 169 23.98 29.29 8.58
N VAL A 170 23.64 28.27 7.79
CA VAL A 170 24.01 26.89 8.09
C VAL A 170 25.52 26.72 7.86
N PRO A 171 26.30 26.32 8.88
CA PRO A 171 27.75 26.14 8.72
C PRO A 171 28.10 25.13 7.63
N ALA A 172 29.20 25.37 6.92
CA ALA A 172 29.78 24.36 6.05
C ALA A 172 30.15 23.10 6.86
N ASP A 173 30.04 21.94 6.23
CA ASP A 173 30.26 20.61 6.80
C ASP A 173 29.32 20.20 7.93
N ALA A 174 28.27 21.00 8.18
CA ALA A 174 27.25 20.67 9.16
C ALA A 174 26.52 19.35 8.83
N THR A 175 26.17 18.62 9.88
CA THR A 175 25.24 17.50 9.79
C THR A 175 23.82 18.01 9.95
N ILE A 176 23.05 17.92 8.86
CA ILE A 176 21.63 18.24 8.79
C ILE A 176 20.84 16.98 9.13
N THR A 177 20.22 16.96 10.30
CA THR A 177 19.32 15.86 10.69
C THR A 177 17.90 16.24 10.35
N ILE A 178 17.23 15.45 9.53
CA ILE A 178 15.83 15.61 9.13
C ILE A 178 15.06 14.43 9.71
N THR A 179 14.18 14.70 10.68
CA THR A 179 13.30 13.69 11.27
C THR A 179 11.88 13.90 10.78
N ILE A 180 11.31 12.88 10.14
CA ILE A 180 9.91 12.90 9.68
C ILE A 180 9.03 12.21 10.71
N SER A 181 8.00 12.89 11.19
CA SER A 181 7.01 12.36 12.13
C SER A 181 5.60 12.55 11.61
N VAL A 182 4.67 11.71 12.04
CA VAL A 182 3.25 11.78 11.66
C VAL A 182 2.38 11.80 12.91
N ALA A 183 1.64 12.88 13.11
CA ALA A 183 0.72 12.98 14.24
C ALA A 183 -0.33 11.85 14.15
N ASN A 184 -0.52 11.12 15.26
CA ASN A 184 -1.39 9.94 15.36
C ASN A 184 -1.03 8.81 14.37
N GLY A 185 0.21 8.77 13.86
CA GLY A 185 0.63 7.78 12.86
C GLY A 185 0.47 6.34 13.33
N CYS A 186 0.71 6.05 14.61
CA CYS A 186 0.46 4.72 15.20
C CYS A 186 -1.00 4.28 15.08
N GLU A 187 -1.94 5.18 15.41
CA GLU A 187 -3.38 4.88 15.36
C GLU A 187 -3.88 4.77 13.91
N LEU A 188 -3.35 5.60 13.01
CA LEU A 188 -3.63 5.48 11.58
C LEU A 188 -3.13 4.14 11.02
N ALA A 189 -1.95 3.67 11.44
CA ALA A 189 -1.37 2.42 10.98
C ALA A 189 -2.26 1.20 11.25
N LYS A 190 -2.99 1.17 12.38
CA LYS A 190 -3.92 0.09 12.72
C LYS A 190 -5.04 -0.12 11.70
N LYS A 191 -5.31 0.90 10.88
CA LYS A 191 -6.32 0.88 9.80
C LYS A 191 -5.73 0.60 8.42
N THR A 192 -4.43 0.32 8.34
CA THR A 192 -3.69 0.03 7.10
C THR A 192 -3.33 -1.46 7.00
N LEU A 193 -2.65 -1.84 5.91
CA LEU A 193 -2.04 -3.16 5.74
C LEU A 193 -0.58 -3.22 6.24
N ASN A 194 -0.07 -2.14 6.85
CA ASN A 194 1.33 -2.02 7.26
C ASN A 194 1.78 -3.15 8.19
N TYR A 195 0.98 -3.50 9.19
CA TYR A 195 1.30 -4.57 10.12
C TYR A 195 1.60 -5.90 9.40
N ARG A 196 0.82 -6.24 8.36
CA ARG A 196 1.01 -7.48 7.58
C ARG A 196 2.33 -7.47 6.82
N LEU A 197 2.67 -6.31 6.26
CA LEU A 197 3.93 -6.05 5.57
C LEU A 197 5.13 -5.97 6.53
N GLY A 198 4.93 -6.11 7.84
CA GLY A 198 5.99 -5.97 8.83
C GLY A 198 6.41 -4.52 9.04
N ILE A 199 5.47 -3.58 9.03
CA ILE A 199 5.71 -2.19 9.41
C ILE A 199 4.96 -1.91 10.70
N VAL A 200 5.71 -1.60 11.76
CA VAL A 200 5.19 -1.50 13.14
C VAL A 200 5.46 -0.10 13.70
N GLY A 201 4.57 0.40 14.57
CA GLY A 201 4.78 1.68 15.28
C GLY A 201 4.44 2.94 14.48
N GLY A 202 3.85 2.81 13.28
CA GLY A 202 3.47 3.97 12.49
C GLY A 202 3.10 3.66 11.04
N ILE A 203 2.75 4.72 10.30
CA ILE A 203 2.44 4.62 8.87
C ILE A 203 3.73 4.67 8.04
N SER A 204 3.60 4.33 6.76
CA SER A 204 4.69 4.48 5.80
C SER A 204 4.67 5.87 5.16
N ILE A 205 5.85 6.45 4.98
CA ILE A 205 6.05 7.61 4.10
C ILE A 205 6.30 7.06 2.69
N LEU A 206 5.28 7.10 1.84
CA LEU A 206 5.23 6.41 0.54
C LEU A 206 4.69 7.33 -0.56
N GLY A 207 4.80 6.87 -1.80
CA GLY A 207 4.37 7.58 -3.01
C GLY A 207 5.42 7.48 -4.12
N THR A 208 5.05 6.98 -5.29
CA THR A 208 5.97 6.79 -6.43
C THR A 208 6.07 8.01 -7.34
N THR A 209 5.02 8.83 -7.38
CA THR A 209 4.95 10.03 -8.23
C THR A 209 4.82 11.32 -7.42
N GLY A 210 4.67 11.22 -6.10
CA GLY A 210 4.29 12.35 -5.25
C GLY A 210 2.78 12.66 -5.24
N ILE A 211 1.99 12.10 -6.18
CA ILE A 211 0.56 12.38 -6.37
C ILE A 211 -0.30 11.20 -5.91
N VAL A 212 -1.42 11.51 -5.24
CA VAL A 212 -2.48 10.54 -4.94
C VAL A 212 -3.54 10.60 -6.02
N THR A 213 -3.71 9.51 -6.76
CA THR A 213 -4.78 9.32 -7.74
C THR A 213 -5.96 8.60 -7.07
N PRO A 214 -7.16 9.19 -7.02
CA PRO A 214 -8.31 8.57 -6.36
C PRO A 214 -8.69 7.22 -6.94
N LEU A 215 -8.94 6.25 -6.05
CA LEU A 215 -9.36 4.89 -6.39
C LEU A 215 -8.41 4.20 -7.39
N SER A 216 -7.10 4.43 -7.21
CA SER A 216 -6.07 3.92 -8.13
C SER A 216 -5.99 2.40 -8.11
N ALA A 217 -6.29 1.81 -9.27
CA ALA A 217 -6.06 0.40 -9.55
C ALA A 217 -4.60 0.00 -9.35
N ASP A 218 -3.67 0.88 -9.72
CA ASP A 218 -2.23 0.60 -9.69
C ASP A 218 -1.68 0.67 -8.27
N ALA A 219 -2.21 1.54 -7.41
CA ALA A 219 -1.86 1.55 -5.99
C ALA A 219 -2.26 0.25 -5.28
N TRP A 220 -3.43 -0.30 -5.63
CA TRP A 220 -3.86 -1.60 -5.09
C TRP A 220 -3.00 -2.76 -5.62
N LYS A 221 -2.69 -2.77 -6.92
CA LYS A 221 -1.77 -3.74 -7.52
C LYS A 221 -0.39 -3.71 -6.86
N ALA A 222 0.18 -2.53 -6.63
CA ALA A 222 1.45 -2.38 -5.92
C ALA A 222 1.39 -2.96 -4.51
N THR A 223 0.26 -2.81 -3.80
CA THR A 223 0.07 -3.42 -2.47
C THR A 223 0.07 -4.94 -2.52
N ILE A 224 -0.56 -5.53 -3.55
CA ILE A 224 -0.55 -6.99 -3.79
C ILE A 224 0.88 -7.47 -4.04
N SER A 225 1.60 -6.83 -4.98
CA SER A 225 2.98 -7.19 -5.34
C SER A 225 3.91 -7.12 -4.13
N VAL A 226 3.86 -6.02 -3.37
CA VAL A 226 4.70 -5.85 -2.16
C VAL A 226 4.36 -6.88 -1.09
N GLY A 227 3.09 -7.24 -0.92
CA GLY A 227 2.70 -8.32 -0.02
C GLY A 227 3.30 -9.66 -0.42
N MET A 228 3.33 -9.98 -1.71
CA MET A 228 3.96 -11.20 -2.21
C MET A 228 5.49 -11.18 -2.07
N ASP A 229 6.13 -10.02 -2.22
CA ASP A 229 7.57 -9.86 -2.00
C ASP A 229 7.93 -10.14 -0.53
N VAL A 230 7.14 -9.61 0.41
CA VAL A 230 7.27 -9.92 1.85
C VAL A 230 7.07 -11.42 2.09
N ALA A 231 5.99 -12.01 1.57
CA ALA A 231 5.70 -13.43 1.73
C ALA A 231 6.86 -14.32 1.24
N LYS A 232 7.44 -14.02 0.08
CA LYS A 232 8.62 -14.73 -0.43
C LYS A 232 9.83 -14.55 0.45
N ALA A 233 10.12 -13.31 0.85
CA ALA A 233 11.29 -13.02 1.67
C ALA A 233 11.20 -13.62 3.08
N THR A 234 9.98 -13.89 3.58
CA THR A 234 9.74 -14.62 4.84
C THR A 234 9.70 -16.13 4.68
N GLY A 235 9.94 -16.66 3.47
CA GLY A 235 10.05 -18.10 3.21
C GLY A 235 8.73 -18.81 2.85
N CYS A 236 7.64 -18.08 2.55
CA CYS A 236 6.40 -18.71 2.10
C CYS A 236 6.60 -19.35 0.72
N THR A 237 6.35 -20.65 0.63
CA THR A 237 6.39 -21.41 -0.62
C THR A 237 5.04 -21.40 -1.34
N GLU A 238 3.94 -21.27 -0.59
CA GLU A 238 2.57 -21.22 -1.06
C GLU A 238 1.94 -19.87 -0.71
N ILE A 239 0.96 -19.43 -1.50
CA ILE A 239 0.27 -18.14 -1.30
C ILE A 239 -1.24 -18.32 -1.37
N VAL A 240 -1.97 -17.58 -0.53
CA VAL A 240 -3.43 -17.54 -0.49
C VAL A 240 -3.94 -16.20 -1.00
N LEU A 241 -4.57 -16.20 -2.17
CA LEU A 241 -5.20 -15.06 -2.79
C LEU A 241 -6.68 -14.99 -2.37
N SER A 242 -6.99 -14.05 -1.48
CA SER A 242 -8.34 -13.87 -0.94
C SER A 242 -9.11 -12.77 -1.65
N ALA A 243 -10.35 -13.07 -2.06
CA ALA A 243 -11.24 -12.08 -2.68
C ALA A 243 -11.76 -11.03 -1.67
N GLY A 244 -11.56 -11.25 -0.36
CA GLY A 244 -11.95 -10.33 0.69
C GLY A 244 -11.76 -10.91 2.09
N ARG A 245 -11.95 -10.06 3.11
CA ARG A 245 -11.69 -10.40 4.53
C ARG A 245 -12.48 -11.60 5.05
N THR A 246 -13.73 -11.77 4.63
CA THR A 246 -14.57 -12.90 5.07
C THR A 246 -14.03 -14.22 4.53
N SER A 247 -13.67 -14.26 3.24
CA SER A 247 -13.03 -15.42 2.60
C SER A 247 -11.68 -15.75 3.23
N GLU A 248 -10.86 -14.73 3.48
CA GLU A 248 -9.56 -14.88 4.15
C GLU A 248 -9.72 -15.51 5.53
N LYS A 249 -10.60 -14.95 6.37
CA LYS A 249 -10.87 -15.48 7.72
C LYS A 249 -11.40 -16.91 7.71
N ALA A 250 -12.27 -17.25 6.75
CA ALA A 250 -12.77 -18.62 6.61
C ALA A 250 -11.63 -19.61 6.33
N HIS A 251 -10.69 -19.23 5.45
CA HIS A 251 -9.52 -20.04 5.17
C HIS A 251 -8.59 -20.15 6.39
N MET A 252 -8.28 -19.03 7.06
CA MET A 252 -7.42 -19.01 8.27
C MET A 252 -7.96 -19.88 9.40
N ARG A 253 -9.29 -19.97 9.56
CA ARG A 253 -9.91 -20.85 10.57
C ARG A 253 -9.72 -22.33 10.26
N ARG A 254 -9.71 -22.69 8.98
CA ARG A 254 -9.64 -24.08 8.52
C ARG A 254 -8.22 -24.57 8.30
N PHE A 255 -7.32 -23.67 7.92
CA PHE A 255 -5.94 -23.95 7.51
C PHE A 255 -4.94 -23.03 8.21
N SER A 256 -3.82 -23.61 8.68
CA SER A 256 -2.79 -22.92 9.45
C SER A 256 -1.61 -22.48 8.59
N PHE A 257 -1.82 -21.47 7.73
CA PHE A 257 -0.75 -20.82 6.97
C PHE A 257 -0.16 -19.63 7.75
N PRO A 258 1.12 -19.27 7.51
CA PRO A 258 1.68 -17.99 7.98
C PRO A 258 0.82 -16.82 7.52
N GLU A 259 0.75 -15.75 8.33
CA GLU A 259 -0.10 -14.60 8.00
C GLU A 259 0.35 -13.91 6.70
N GLU A 260 1.65 -13.91 6.45
CA GLU A 260 2.30 -13.35 5.26
C GLU A 260 1.88 -14.07 3.98
N ALA A 261 1.50 -15.35 4.06
CA ALA A 261 1.05 -16.12 2.92
C ALA A 261 -0.31 -15.61 2.39
N TYR A 262 -1.06 -14.85 3.18
CA TYR A 262 -2.36 -14.34 2.78
C TYR A 262 -2.25 -12.98 2.10
N ILE A 263 -2.67 -12.90 0.85
CA ILE A 263 -2.71 -11.68 0.05
C ILE A 263 -4.14 -11.39 -0.37
N MET A 264 -4.64 -10.22 0.04
CA MET A 264 -5.98 -9.79 -0.32
C MET A 264 -6.01 -9.22 -1.73
N MET A 265 -6.20 -10.10 -2.72
CA MET A 265 -6.31 -9.70 -4.12
C MET A 265 -7.52 -8.80 -4.39
N GLY A 266 -8.57 -8.93 -3.56
CA GLY A 266 -9.84 -8.27 -3.77
C GLY A 266 -10.44 -8.71 -5.10
N ASP A 267 -10.45 -7.80 -6.07
CA ASP A 267 -11.06 -8.06 -7.38
C ASP A 267 -10.06 -8.41 -8.48
N ARG A 268 -8.75 -8.34 -8.21
CA ARG A 268 -7.65 -8.42 -9.19
C ARG A 268 -7.12 -9.84 -9.37
N LEU A 269 -7.98 -10.75 -9.83
CA LEU A 269 -7.66 -12.18 -9.98
C LEU A 269 -6.43 -12.41 -10.88
N GLU A 270 -6.53 -12.15 -12.19
CA GLU A 270 -5.47 -12.53 -13.13
C GLU A 270 -4.13 -11.87 -12.80
N PHE A 271 -4.15 -10.59 -12.46
CA PHE A 271 -2.96 -9.88 -12.01
C PHE A 271 -2.29 -10.59 -10.83
N SER A 272 -3.07 -10.98 -9.81
CA SER A 272 -2.51 -11.62 -8.62
C SER A 272 -2.00 -13.03 -8.89
N VAL A 273 -2.68 -13.78 -9.77
CA VAL A 273 -2.25 -15.11 -10.20
C VAL A 273 -0.94 -15.03 -10.99
N LEU A 274 -0.84 -14.11 -11.95
CA LEU A 274 0.37 -13.90 -12.76
C LEU A 274 1.54 -13.40 -11.89
N GLU A 275 1.30 -12.47 -10.98
CA GLU A 275 2.34 -11.96 -10.05
C GLU A 275 2.85 -13.05 -9.09
N ALA A 276 1.96 -13.94 -8.62
CA ALA A 276 2.36 -15.09 -7.82
C ALA A 276 3.17 -16.08 -8.65
N ALA A 277 2.73 -16.36 -9.88
CA ALA A 277 3.43 -17.26 -10.78
C ALA A 277 4.83 -16.75 -11.14
N ALA A 278 4.97 -15.46 -11.46
CA ALA A 278 6.23 -14.81 -11.77
C ALA A 278 7.24 -14.87 -10.61
N ARG A 279 6.76 -14.97 -9.36
CA ARG A 279 7.59 -15.11 -8.16
C ARG A 279 7.93 -16.57 -7.83
N GLY A 280 7.39 -17.55 -8.56
CA GLY A 280 7.66 -18.96 -8.33
C GLY A 280 7.11 -19.48 -7.00
N PHE A 281 5.88 -19.12 -6.62
CA PHE A 281 5.18 -19.88 -5.58
C PHE A 281 4.91 -21.31 -6.05
N TRP A 282 5.14 -22.28 -5.18
CA TRP A 282 4.95 -23.71 -5.45
C TRP A 282 3.47 -24.08 -5.58
N ARG A 283 2.58 -23.33 -4.92
CA ARG A 283 1.13 -23.49 -5.04
C ARG A 283 0.41 -22.17 -4.79
N ILE A 284 -0.69 -21.96 -5.52
CA ILE A 284 -1.58 -20.81 -5.34
C ILE A 284 -2.94 -21.27 -4.84
N HIS A 285 -3.38 -20.73 -3.70
CA HIS A 285 -4.70 -20.94 -3.15
C HIS A 285 -5.61 -19.77 -3.51
N ILE A 286 -6.77 -20.04 -4.09
CA ILE A 286 -7.81 -19.04 -4.35
C ILE A 286 -8.93 -19.23 -3.36
N VAL A 287 -9.28 -18.20 -2.59
CA VAL A 287 -10.43 -18.26 -1.69
C VAL A 287 -11.42 -17.13 -1.94
N ALA A 288 -12.67 -17.50 -2.18
CA ALA A 288 -13.73 -16.55 -2.50
C ALA A 288 -15.09 -17.02 -1.97
N GLN A 289 -15.99 -16.07 -1.68
CA GLN A 289 -17.40 -16.37 -1.45
C GLN A 289 -18.14 -16.60 -2.78
N TRP A 290 -19.32 -17.20 -2.72
CA TRP A 290 -20.11 -17.66 -3.87
C TRP A 290 -20.15 -16.72 -5.07
N ALA A 291 -20.56 -15.45 -4.88
CA ALA A 291 -20.67 -14.50 -5.99
C ALA A 291 -19.34 -14.23 -6.71
N LYS A 292 -18.22 -14.22 -5.97
CA LYS A 292 -16.88 -14.05 -6.52
C LYS A 292 -16.38 -15.34 -7.16
N MET A 293 -16.65 -16.48 -6.51
CA MET A 293 -16.31 -17.79 -7.05
C MET A 293 -16.99 -18.05 -8.40
N LEU A 294 -18.27 -17.70 -8.54
CA LEU A 294 -18.98 -17.78 -9.82
C LEU A 294 -18.32 -16.93 -10.91
N LYS A 295 -17.91 -15.70 -10.61
CA LYS A 295 -17.20 -14.85 -11.59
C LYS A 295 -15.89 -15.47 -12.04
N ILE A 296 -15.14 -16.06 -11.10
CA ILE A 296 -13.89 -16.77 -11.40
C ILE A 296 -14.21 -17.99 -12.28
N ALA A 297 -15.19 -18.81 -11.90
CA ALA A 297 -15.64 -19.97 -12.67
C ALA A 297 -16.09 -19.63 -14.10
N MET A 298 -16.70 -18.45 -14.29
CA MET A 298 -17.14 -17.93 -15.58
C MET A 298 -16.01 -17.24 -16.37
N GLY A 299 -14.75 -17.31 -15.94
CA GLY A 299 -13.62 -16.77 -16.69
C GLY A 299 -13.49 -15.25 -16.63
N THR A 300 -13.83 -14.60 -15.50
CA THR A 300 -13.76 -13.15 -15.37
C THR A 300 -12.38 -12.69 -14.83
N PRO A 301 -11.60 -11.90 -15.59
CA PRO A 301 -10.26 -11.44 -15.17
C PRO A 301 -10.24 -10.53 -13.93
N GLN A 302 -11.36 -9.80 -13.75
CA GLN A 302 -11.52 -8.74 -12.78
C GLN A 302 -12.94 -8.76 -12.20
N THR A 303 -13.08 -9.10 -10.92
CA THR A 303 -14.40 -9.43 -10.35
C THR A 303 -15.21 -8.22 -9.86
N HIS A 304 -14.69 -6.99 -10.02
CA HIS A 304 -15.36 -5.75 -9.63
C HIS A 304 -16.58 -5.48 -10.54
N VAL A 305 -17.68 -4.97 -9.95
CA VAL A 305 -18.97 -4.77 -10.64
C VAL A 305 -18.87 -3.88 -11.90
N ARG A 306 -17.96 -2.90 -11.91
CA ARG A 306 -17.74 -2.00 -13.07
C ARG A 306 -17.16 -2.70 -14.31
N PHE A 307 -16.53 -3.86 -14.16
CA PHE A 307 -15.93 -4.63 -15.26
C PHE A 307 -16.72 -5.90 -15.58
N GLY A 308 -17.93 -6.00 -15.04
CA GLY A 308 -18.79 -7.18 -15.13
C GLY A 308 -19.61 -7.29 -13.87
N ALA A 309 -20.76 -6.61 -13.82
CA ALA A 309 -21.80 -6.99 -12.89
C ALA A 309 -22.11 -8.46 -13.15
N LEU A 310 -22.26 -9.27 -12.09
CA LEU A 310 -22.65 -10.65 -12.31
C LEU A 310 -24.07 -10.61 -12.90
N ASP A 311 -24.18 -10.87 -14.20
CA ASP A 311 -25.47 -11.04 -14.83
C ASP A 311 -26.05 -12.36 -14.33
N VAL A 312 -27.06 -12.24 -13.48
CA VAL A 312 -27.76 -13.37 -12.84
C VAL A 312 -28.32 -14.35 -13.87
N ARG A 313 -28.71 -13.90 -15.06
CA ARG A 313 -29.18 -14.81 -16.11
C ARG A 313 -28.03 -15.62 -16.70
N LYS A 314 -26.88 -14.97 -16.93
CA LYS A 314 -25.67 -15.67 -17.38
C LYS A 314 -25.15 -16.64 -16.32
N ALA A 315 -25.18 -16.25 -15.04
CA ALA A 315 -24.79 -17.14 -13.95
C ALA A 315 -25.73 -18.35 -13.82
N ALA A 316 -27.04 -18.14 -13.97
CA ALA A 316 -28.01 -19.24 -13.99
C ALA A 316 -27.79 -20.20 -15.17
N ALA A 317 -27.60 -19.67 -16.38
CA ALA A 317 -27.28 -20.48 -17.56
C ALA A 317 -25.99 -21.28 -17.37
N PHE A 318 -24.93 -20.64 -16.86
CA PHE A 318 -23.66 -21.30 -16.56
C PHE A 318 -23.82 -22.44 -15.53
N LEU A 319 -24.61 -22.23 -14.47
CA LEU A 319 -24.88 -23.29 -13.49
C LEU A 319 -25.67 -24.46 -14.13
N GLN A 320 -26.60 -24.17 -15.04
CA GLN A 320 -27.31 -25.22 -15.80
C GLN A 320 -26.37 -25.98 -16.73
N GLU A 321 -25.42 -25.31 -17.40
CA GLU A 321 -24.38 -25.96 -18.22
C GLU A 321 -23.51 -26.92 -17.39
N LEU A 322 -23.22 -26.56 -16.14
CA LEU A 322 -22.56 -27.45 -15.17
C LEU A 322 -23.47 -28.58 -14.65
N SER A 323 -24.70 -28.71 -15.14
CA SER A 323 -25.71 -29.65 -14.65
C SER A 323 -25.94 -29.50 -13.15
N ILE A 324 -26.04 -28.25 -12.68
CA ILE A 324 -26.45 -27.92 -11.30
C ILE A 324 -27.95 -27.59 -11.34
N PRO A 325 -28.79 -28.33 -10.59
CA PRO A 325 -30.23 -28.14 -10.62
C PRO A 325 -30.61 -26.85 -9.87
N LEU A 326 -30.85 -25.78 -10.63
CA LEU A 326 -31.45 -24.57 -10.09
C LEU A 326 -32.96 -24.77 -9.91
N PRO A 327 -33.50 -24.65 -8.68
CA PRO A 327 -34.93 -24.90 -8.41
C PRO A 327 -35.88 -23.94 -9.13
N ARG A 328 -35.39 -22.74 -9.50
CA ARG A 328 -36.15 -21.74 -10.27
C ARG A 328 -35.40 -21.44 -11.56
N LYS A 329 -36.11 -21.45 -12.70
CA LYS A 329 -35.48 -21.25 -14.01
C LYS A 329 -35.18 -19.78 -14.33
N ASP A 330 -35.97 -18.80 -13.88
CA ASP A 330 -35.96 -17.47 -14.53
C ASP A 330 -35.93 -16.20 -13.65
N SER A 331 -35.81 -16.25 -12.33
CA SER A 331 -35.66 -14.98 -11.56
C SER A 331 -34.87 -15.12 -10.27
N TYR A 332 -33.55 -14.97 -10.38
CA TYR A 332 -32.70 -14.64 -9.25
C TYR A 332 -32.33 -13.16 -9.34
N ASN A 333 -32.45 -12.42 -8.25
CA ASN A 333 -32.03 -11.02 -8.18
C ASN A 333 -30.53 -10.91 -7.91
N THR A 334 -29.97 -11.89 -7.19
CA THR A 334 -28.55 -11.89 -6.81
C THR A 334 -27.92 -13.27 -6.87
N ALA A 335 -26.59 -13.32 -7.00
CA ALA A 335 -25.85 -14.56 -6.85
C ALA A 335 -26.09 -15.22 -5.47
N ARG A 336 -26.23 -14.40 -4.42
CA ARG A 336 -26.44 -14.90 -3.05
C ARG A 336 -27.78 -15.62 -2.93
N GLU A 337 -28.82 -15.10 -3.57
CA GLU A 337 -30.12 -15.76 -3.64
C GLU A 337 -30.03 -17.13 -4.32
N MET A 338 -29.21 -17.28 -5.38
CA MET A 338 -28.95 -18.59 -5.99
C MET A 338 -28.31 -19.56 -5.00
N PHE A 339 -27.31 -19.10 -4.24
CA PHE A 339 -26.65 -19.91 -3.21
C PHE A 339 -27.63 -20.35 -2.12
N GLU A 340 -28.41 -19.42 -1.58
CA GLU A 340 -29.40 -19.69 -0.53
C GLU A 340 -30.48 -20.66 -1.02
N THR A 341 -30.95 -20.46 -2.26
CA THR A 341 -31.96 -21.35 -2.86
C THR A 341 -31.41 -22.76 -3.10
N LEU A 342 -30.19 -22.88 -3.63
CA LEU A 342 -29.52 -24.19 -3.81
C LEU A 342 -29.35 -24.91 -2.48
N SER A 343 -28.89 -24.20 -1.46
CA SER A 343 -28.65 -24.73 -0.10
C SER A 343 -29.93 -25.11 0.62
N ALA A 344 -31.03 -24.40 0.40
CA ALA A 344 -32.33 -24.72 1.01
C ALA A 344 -33.05 -25.87 0.31
N SER A 345 -32.77 -26.10 -0.97
CA SER A 345 -33.52 -27.07 -1.79
C SER A 345 -32.85 -28.45 -1.90
N HIS A 346 -31.65 -28.62 -1.36
CA HIS A 346 -30.89 -29.85 -1.44
C HIS A 346 -30.23 -30.18 -0.10
N SER A 347 -30.34 -31.43 0.33
CA SER A 347 -29.71 -31.92 1.56
C SER A 347 -28.19 -32.03 1.45
N ASP A 348 -27.67 -32.28 0.25
CA ASP A 348 -26.24 -32.26 -0.06
C ASP A 348 -25.96 -31.32 -1.25
N THR A 349 -25.17 -30.29 -1.00
CA THR A 349 -24.77 -29.29 -2.00
C THR A 349 -23.29 -29.38 -2.38
N ALA A 350 -22.51 -30.24 -1.69
CA ALA A 350 -21.08 -30.34 -1.91
C ALA A 350 -20.72 -30.68 -3.38
N PRO A 351 -21.44 -31.60 -4.07
CA PRO A 351 -21.17 -31.89 -5.49
C PRO A 351 -21.39 -30.68 -6.40
N PHE A 352 -22.36 -29.80 -6.10
CA PHE A 352 -22.62 -28.61 -6.91
C PHE A 352 -21.54 -27.56 -6.71
N PHE A 353 -21.13 -27.34 -5.46
CA PHE A 353 -20.03 -26.44 -5.16
C PHE A 353 -18.71 -26.95 -5.73
N ALA A 354 -18.50 -28.27 -5.77
CA ALA A 354 -17.32 -28.88 -6.39
C ALA A 354 -17.21 -28.47 -7.86
N LYS A 355 -18.29 -28.63 -8.64
CA LYS A 355 -18.30 -28.28 -10.07
C LYS A 355 -17.97 -26.81 -10.33
N VAL A 356 -18.49 -25.89 -9.52
CA VAL A 356 -18.17 -24.46 -9.63
C VAL A 356 -16.70 -24.21 -9.29
N CYS A 357 -16.18 -24.86 -8.24
CA CYS A 357 -14.77 -24.76 -7.87
C CYS A 357 -13.83 -25.39 -8.92
N ASP A 358 -14.24 -26.48 -9.55
CA ASP A 358 -13.52 -27.12 -10.67
C ASP A 358 -13.42 -26.18 -11.86
N ALA A 359 -14.53 -25.55 -12.24
CA ALA A 359 -14.53 -24.57 -13.33
C ALA A 359 -13.64 -23.35 -13.01
N ALA A 360 -13.71 -22.84 -11.77
CA ALA A 360 -12.83 -21.77 -11.30
C ALA A 360 -11.35 -22.18 -11.31
N CYS A 361 -11.05 -23.41 -10.88
CA CYS A 361 -9.70 -23.98 -10.89
C CYS A 361 -9.16 -24.08 -12.32
N GLY A 362 -9.97 -24.61 -13.24
CA GLY A 362 -9.63 -24.70 -14.66
C GLY A 362 -9.31 -23.35 -15.29
N TYR A 363 -10.09 -22.32 -14.96
CA TYR A 363 -9.78 -20.95 -15.41
C TYR A 363 -8.48 -20.42 -14.79
N THR A 364 -8.23 -20.60 -13.49
CA THR A 364 -6.97 -20.12 -12.90
C THR A 364 -5.73 -20.84 -13.46
N VAL A 365 -5.85 -22.13 -13.79
CA VAL A 365 -4.81 -22.89 -14.49
C VAL A 365 -4.58 -22.36 -15.91
N SER A 366 -5.63 -21.92 -16.62
CA SER A 366 -5.46 -21.34 -17.96
C SER A 366 -4.80 -19.96 -17.93
N VAL A 367 -4.93 -19.21 -16.82
CA VAL A 367 -4.26 -17.93 -16.60
C VAL A 367 -2.75 -18.10 -16.35
N ALA A 368 -2.36 -19.07 -15.52
CA ALA A 368 -0.95 -19.38 -15.26
C ALA A 368 -0.72 -20.90 -15.26
N THR A 369 -0.08 -21.38 -16.33
CA THR A 369 0.22 -22.80 -16.50
C THR A 369 1.47 -23.21 -15.71
N GLY A 370 1.57 -24.49 -15.35
CA GLY A 370 2.77 -25.05 -14.70
C GLY A 370 2.85 -24.85 -13.18
N ILE A 371 1.81 -24.30 -12.54
CA ILE A 371 1.72 -24.15 -11.09
C ILE A 371 0.43 -24.81 -10.57
N PRO A 372 0.51 -25.64 -9.51
CA PRO A 372 -0.67 -26.18 -8.83
C PRO A 372 -1.56 -25.11 -8.20
N PHE A 373 -2.87 -25.32 -8.28
CA PHE A 373 -3.89 -24.48 -7.65
C PHE A 373 -4.73 -25.26 -6.63
N SER A 374 -5.14 -24.58 -5.56
CA SER A 374 -6.23 -25.03 -4.68
C SER A 374 -7.32 -23.95 -4.65
N VAL A 375 -8.55 -24.29 -5.00
CA VAL A 375 -9.69 -23.37 -4.99
C VAL A 375 -10.61 -23.70 -3.83
N HIS A 376 -10.92 -22.70 -3.02
CA HIS A 376 -11.69 -22.84 -1.78
C HIS A 376 -12.93 -21.94 -1.82
N LEU A 377 -14.12 -22.55 -1.75
CA LEU A 377 -15.37 -21.82 -1.58
C LEU A 377 -15.61 -21.52 -0.10
N ALA A 378 -15.62 -20.23 0.25
CA ALA A 378 -15.97 -19.78 1.58
C ALA A 378 -17.49 -19.54 1.71
N GLY A 379 -18.07 -20.03 2.80
CA GLY A 379 -19.45 -19.78 3.19
C GLY A 379 -19.69 -18.37 3.74
N TYR A 380 -20.95 -18.04 3.97
CA TYR A 380 -21.37 -16.78 4.59
C TYR A 380 -21.30 -16.81 6.12
N ASP A 381 -21.22 -17.99 6.70
CA ASP A 381 -20.95 -18.28 8.13
C ASP A 381 -19.45 -18.22 8.48
N GLY A 382 -18.58 -18.08 7.47
CA GLY A 382 -17.14 -18.05 7.64
C GLY A 382 -16.49 -19.42 7.79
N THR A 383 -17.10 -20.47 7.24
CA THR A 383 -16.50 -21.80 7.06
C THR A 383 -16.05 -22.01 5.61
N ILE A 384 -15.25 -23.05 5.35
CA ILE A 384 -14.93 -23.50 3.99
C ILE A 384 -15.92 -24.59 3.61
N LEU A 385 -16.74 -24.32 2.59
CA LEU A 385 -17.80 -25.22 2.12
C LEU A 385 -17.27 -26.27 1.15
N GLN A 386 -16.28 -25.90 0.33
CA GLN A 386 -15.68 -26.83 -0.62
C GLN A 386 -14.24 -26.47 -0.95
N THR A 387 -13.43 -27.49 -1.25
CA THR A 387 -12.05 -27.35 -1.76
C THR A 387 -11.83 -28.26 -2.96
N VAL A 388 -11.25 -27.70 -4.01
CA VAL A 388 -10.82 -28.41 -5.22
C VAL A 388 -9.33 -28.13 -5.45
N GLN A 389 -8.58 -29.09 -5.98
CA GLN A 389 -7.20 -28.90 -6.39
C GLN A 389 -7.06 -29.15 -7.89
N SER A 390 -6.15 -28.42 -8.55
CA SER A 390 -5.78 -28.72 -9.93
C SER A 390 -5.17 -30.12 -10.00
N LYS A 391 -5.45 -30.82 -11.10
CA LYS A 391 -4.89 -32.14 -11.38
C LYS A 391 -3.38 -32.08 -11.66
#